data_AF-A0A323VC90-F1
#
_entry.id   AF-A0A323VC90-F1
#
_cell.length_a   1.000
_cell.length_b   1.000
_cell.length_c   1.000
_cell.angle_alpha   90.00
_cell.angle_beta   90.00
_cell.angle_gamma   90.00
#
_symmetry.space_group_name_H-M   'P 1'
#
loop_
_entity.id
_entity.type
_entity.pdbx_description
1 polymer ?
#
loop_
_entity_poly.entity_id
_entity_poly.type
_entity_poly.pdbx_seq_one_letter_code
_entity_poly.pdbx_strand_id
1 'polypeptide(L)'
;MSFSSFSRSGLARQLVSEGFTQDESEFAVANVGADWDEQAAKKASEYPSYSSFSQSGLARQLTSEGFTQSEAEAAAAKAFR
;
A
#
# COMPACT_ATOMS: atom_id res chain seq x y z
N MET A 1 -7.29 -16.96 3.21
CA MET A 1 -7.36 -16.11 2.00
C MET A 1 -6.28 -15.06 2.16
N SER A 2 -5.35 -14.94 1.20
CA SER A 2 -4.36 -13.86 1.19
C SER A 2 -5.09 -12.61 0.71
N PHE A 3 -5.37 -11.67 1.61
CA PHE A 3 -5.89 -10.36 1.23
C PHE A 3 -4.67 -9.52 0.85
N SER A 4 -4.55 -9.12 -0.41
CA SER A 4 -3.48 -8.23 -0.84
C SER A 4 -3.74 -6.82 -0.30
N SER A 5 -2.79 -6.28 0.47
CA SER A 5 -2.86 -4.88 0.92
C SER A 5 -2.50 -3.95 -0.25
N PHE A 6 -3.29 -2.90 -0.47
CA PHE A 6 -3.11 -1.94 -1.57
C PHE A 6 -2.88 -0.53 -1.07
N SER A 7 -2.05 0.23 -1.79
CA SER A 7 -2.06 1.68 -1.69
C SER A 7 -3.34 2.23 -2.33
N ARG A 8 -3.72 3.48 -1.99
CA ARG A 8 -4.88 4.13 -2.62
C ARG A 8 -4.78 4.12 -4.14
N SER A 9 -3.61 4.46 -4.68
CA SER A 9 -3.37 4.47 -6.12
C SER A 9 -3.30 3.05 -6.69
N GLY A 10 -2.78 2.08 -5.94
CA GLY A 10 -2.73 0.67 -6.32
C GLY A 10 -4.13 0.07 -6.46
N LEU A 11 -5.02 0.35 -5.50
CA LEU A 11 -6.41 -0.12 -5.56
C LEU A 11 -7.16 0.52 -6.73
N ALA A 12 -6.96 1.82 -6.99
CA ALA A 12 -7.57 2.48 -8.15
C ALA A 12 -7.09 1.84 -9.47
N ARG A 13 -5.79 1.56 -9.61
CA ARG A 13 -5.25 0.84 -10.79
C ARG A 13 -5.82 -0.58 -10.93
N GLN A 14 -6.00 -1.28 -9.81
CA GLN A 14 -6.61 -2.61 -9.80
C GLN A 14 -8.05 -2.57 -10.32
N LEU A 15 -8.87 -1.62 -9.86
CA LEU A 15 -10.25 -1.46 -10.32
C LEU A 15 -10.31 -1.14 -11.82
N VAL A 16 -9.43 -0.27 -12.34
CA VAL A 16 -9.34 -0.03 -13.78
C VAL A 16 -9.00 -1.30 -14.56
N SER A 17 -8.07 -2.13 -14.04
CA SER A 17 -7.75 -3.42 -14.64
C SER A 17 -8.91 -4.43 -14.59
N GLU A 18 -9.84 -4.27 -13.65
CA GLU A 18 -11.04 -5.08 -13.51
C GLU A 18 -12.21 -4.59 -14.38
N GLY A 19 -12.02 -3.49 -15.12
CA GLY A 19 -12.95 -2.98 -16.12
C GLY A 19 -13.78 -1.76 -15.69
N PHE A 20 -13.51 -1.19 -14.51
CA PHE A 20 -14.11 0.08 -14.11
C PHE A 20 -13.45 1.25 -14.84
N THR A 21 -14.19 2.34 -15.00
CA THR A 21 -13.61 3.59 -15.51
C THR A 21 -12.65 4.19 -14.48
N GLN A 22 -11.79 5.11 -14.95
CA GLN A 22 -10.90 5.83 -14.05
C GLN A 22 -11.68 6.64 -13.00
N ASP A 23 -12.74 7.33 -13.41
CA ASP A 23 -13.58 8.14 -12.50
C ASP A 23 -14.29 7.27 -11.45
N GLU A 24 -14.84 6.11 -11.84
CA GLU A 24 -15.46 5.17 -10.89
C GLU A 24 -14.43 4.63 -9.89
N SER A 25 -13.22 4.32 -10.37
CA SER A 25 -12.14 3.79 -9.53
C SER A 25 -11.66 4.84 -8.53
N GLU A 26 -11.47 6.08 -8.97
CA GLU A 26 -11.09 7.21 -8.11
C GLU A 26 -12.18 7.53 -7.08
N PHE A 27 -13.45 7.50 -7.51
CA PHE A 27 -14.60 7.65 -6.62
C PHE A 27 -14.65 6.53 -5.57
N ALA A 28 -14.49 5.28 -5.97
CA ALA A 28 -14.52 4.13 -5.05
C ALA A 28 -13.43 4.24 -3.98
N VAL A 29 -12.16 4.46 -4.38
CA VAL A 29 -11.07 4.58 -3.40
C VAL A 29 -11.17 5.83 -2.53
N ALA A 30 -11.87 6.87 -2.96
CA ALA A 30 -12.14 8.04 -2.11
C ALA A 30 -13.22 7.75 -1.05
N ASN A 31 -14.14 6.81 -1.30
CA ASN A 31 -15.33 6.60 -0.46
C ASN A 31 -15.36 5.24 0.27
N VAL A 32 -14.41 4.34 0.00
CA VAL A 32 -14.37 2.99 0.60
C VAL A 32 -14.06 2.99 2.11
N GLY A 33 -13.61 4.12 2.67
CA GLY A 33 -13.33 4.25 4.11
C GLY A 33 -12.12 3.43 4.59
N ALA A 34 -11.19 3.09 3.68
CA ALA A 34 -9.97 2.38 4.03
C ALA A 34 -9.01 3.28 4.82
N ASP A 35 -8.41 2.71 5.86
CA ASP A 35 -7.26 3.29 6.56
C ASP A 35 -5.98 2.96 5.77
N TRP A 36 -5.47 3.96 5.03
CA TRP A 36 -4.31 3.78 4.15
C TRP A 36 -3.00 3.56 4.93
N ASP A 37 -2.89 4.11 6.14
CA ASP A 37 -1.75 3.85 7.03
C ASP A 37 -1.78 2.39 7.51
N GLU A 38 -2.96 1.87 7.84
CA GLU A 38 -3.14 0.46 8.20
C GLU A 38 -2.83 -0.46 7.01
N GLN A 39 -3.26 -0.10 5.79
CA GLN A 39 -2.92 -0.86 4.58
C GLN A 39 -1.41 -0.86 4.32
N ALA A 40 -0.73 0.27 4.51
CA ALA A 40 0.72 0.35 4.37
C ALA A 40 1.43 -0.54 5.39
N ALA A 41 0.98 -0.55 6.66
CA ALA A 41 1.53 -1.41 7.70
C ALA A 41 1.33 -2.90 7.42
N LYS A 42 0.15 -3.29 6.93
CA LYS A 42 -0.12 -4.67 6.49
C LYS A 42 0.79 -5.04 5.31
N LYS A 43 0.94 -4.15 4.33
CA LYS A 43 1.84 -4.37 3.19
C LYS A 43 3.30 -4.53 3.62
N ALA A 44 3.77 -3.68 4.52
CA ALA A 44 5.11 -3.77 5.09
C ALA A 44 5.35 -5.13 5.78
N SER A 45 4.32 -5.71 6.41
CA SER A 45 4.40 -7.03 7.07
C SER A 45 4.35 -8.21 6.10
N GLU A 46 3.85 -8.02 4.87
CA GLU A 46 3.92 -9.03 3.80
C GLU A 46 5.37 -9.24 3.31
N TYR A 47 6.23 -8.25 3.50
CA TYR A 47 7.64 -8.34 3.14
C TYR A 47 8.44 -9.13 4.19
N PRO A 48 9.35 -10.05 3.79
CA PRO A 48 10.16 -10.81 4.72
C PRO A 48 10.99 -9.87 5.61
N SER A 49 10.73 -9.92 6.91
CA SER A 49 11.28 -9.00 7.92
C SER A 49 12.80 -9.06 8.13
N TYR A 50 13.49 -10.09 7.61
CA TYR A 50 14.84 -10.42 8.06
C TYR A 50 15.94 -10.54 6.99
N SER A 51 15.67 -10.37 5.68
CA SER A 51 16.73 -10.65 4.69
C SER A 51 16.87 -9.73 3.48
N SER A 52 15.86 -8.94 3.10
CA SER A 52 15.92 -8.24 1.80
C SER A 52 15.92 -6.71 1.89
N PHE A 53 15.46 -6.13 3.00
CA PHE A 53 15.30 -4.67 3.10
C PHE A 53 15.96 -4.09 4.35
N SER A 54 16.57 -2.92 4.18
CA SER A 54 16.72 -1.95 5.27
C SER A 54 15.40 -1.22 5.48
N GLN A 55 15.19 -0.54 6.62
CA GLN A 55 13.99 0.29 6.84
C GLN A 55 13.77 1.28 5.70
N SER A 56 14.83 1.97 5.25
CA SER A 56 14.76 2.89 4.10
C SER A 56 14.52 2.19 2.76
N GLY A 57 14.95 0.93 2.63
CA GLY A 57 14.69 0.10 1.45
C GLY A 57 13.23 -0.31 1.40
N LEU A 58 12.65 -0.72 2.52
CA LEU A 58 11.24 -1.06 2.63
C LEU A 58 10.35 0.16 2.38
N ALA A 59 10.70 1.33 2.93
CA ALA A 59 9.95 2.56 2.63
C ALA A 59 9.95 2.87 1.12
N ARG A 60 11.12 2.78 0.46
CA ARG A 60 11.23 2.94 -1.00
C ARG A 60 10.39 1.92 -1.77
N GLN A 61 10.36 0.67 -1.31
CA GLN A 61 9.55 -0.38 -1.91
C GLN A 61 8.06 0.00 -1.86
N LEU A 62 7.55 0.39 -0.69
CA LEU A 62 6.16 0.80 -0.52
C LEU A 62 5.81 2.05 -1.36
N THR A 63 6.70 3.06 -1.41
CA THR A 63 6.49 4.22 -2.29
C THR A 63 6.39 3.81 -3.76
N SER A 64 7.18 2.82 -4.21
CA SER A 64 7.11 2.32 -5.59
C SER A 64 5.80 1.58 -5.89
N GLU A 65 5.15 1.01 -4.88
CA GLU A 65 3.80 0.43 -4.95
C GLU A 65 2.69 1.49 -4.86
N GLY A 66 3.06 2.76 -4.70
CA GLY A 66 2.15 3.90 -4.76
C GLY A 66 1.53 4.31 -3.43
N PHE A 67 2.10 3.87 -2.30
CA PHE A 67 1.86 4.50 -0.99
C PHE A 67 2.49 5.88 -0.96
N THR A 68 1.94 6.78 -0.14
CA THR A 68 2.56 8.09 0.09
C THR A 68 3.88 7.93 0.85
N GLN A 69 4.78 8.91 0.73
CA GLN A 69 6.06 8.87 1.44
C GLN A 69 5.87 8.70 2.95
N SER A 70 4.88 9.39 3.54
CA SER A 70 4.58 9.32 4.97
C SER A 70 4.03 7.96 5.39
N GLU A 71 3.08 7.39 4.64
CA GLU A 71 2.56 6.02 4.87
C GLU A 71 3.69 4.99 4.83
N ALA A 72 4.54 5.08 3.80
CA ALA A 72 5.66 4.16 3.58
C ALA A 72 6.71 4.23 4.70
N GLU A 73 7.09 5.43 5.13
CA GLU A 73 8.05 5.62 6.22
C GLU A 73 7.51 5.12 7.56
N ALA A 74 6.24 5.44 7.87
CA ALA A 74 5.59 5.01 9.10
C ALA A 74 5.43 3.48 9.15
N ALA A 75 4.98 2.87 8.04
CA ALA A 75 4.84 1.43 7.93
C ALA A 75 6.19 0.70 8.01
N ALA A 76 7.22 1.20 7.31
CA ALA A 76 8.57 0.66 7.42
C ALA A 76 9.12 0.81 8.84
N ALA A 77 8.95 1.95 9.50
CA ALA A 77 9.37 2.11 10.89
C ALA A 77 8.67 1.11 11.84
N LYS A 78 7.38 0.83 11.60
CA LYS A 78 6.60 -0.13 12.38
C LYS A 78 7.04 -1.58 12.16
N ALA A 79 7.46 -1.94 10.95
CA ALA A 79 7.90 -3.31 10.61
C ALA A 79 9.26 -3.70 11.20
N PHE A 80 10.07 -2.71 11.63
CA PHE A 80 11.41 -2.91 12.21
C PHE A 80 11.45 -2.76 13.74
N ARG A 81 10.30 -2.61 14.38
CA ARG A 81 10.14 -2.58 15.84
C ARG A 81 9.78 -3.95 16.38
#